data_AF-A0A366CUE5-F1
#
_entry.id   AF-A0A366CUE5-F1
#
_cell.length_a   1.000
_cell.length_b   1.000
_cell.length_c   1.000
_cell.angle_alpha   90.00
_cell.angle_beta   90.00
_cell.angle_gamma   90.00
#
_symmetry.space_group_name_H-M   'P 1'
#
loop_
_entity.id
_entity.type
_entity.pdbx_description
1 polymer ?
#
loop_
_entity_poly.entity_id
_entity_poly.type
_entity_poly.pdbx_seq_one_letter_code
_entity_poly.pdbx_strand_id
1 'polypeptide(L)' 'MPETKVIRGQRYEVLSRTPAGECGPKYFGRYVFIVRRTSDGTLWRAYGKQLAHNSTLTPES' A
#
# COMPACT_ATOMS: atom_id res chain seq x y z
N MET A 1 -11.87 9.67 -8.59
CA MET A 1 -11.47 10.18 -7.26
C MET A 1 -10.31 9.34 -6.77
N PRO A 2 -9.23 9.93 -6.22
CA PRO A 2 -8.12 9.15 -5.67
C PRO A 2 -8.64 8.29 -4.49
N GLU A 3 -8.28 7.01 -4.46
CA GLU A 3 -8.68 6.13 -3.36
C GLU A 3 -7.88 6.53 -2.11
N THR A 4 -8.58 6.83 -1.02
CA THR A 4 -7.95 7.10 0.28
C THR A 4 -8.24 5.98 1.27
N LYS A 5 -7.26 5.65 2.11
CA LYS A 5 -7.33 4.63 3.15
C LYS A 5 -6.81 5.18 4.47
N VAL A 6 -7.41 4.74 5.57
CA VAL A 6 -6.89 5.00 6.92
C VAL A 6 -6.11 3.77 7.36
N ILE A 7 -4.82 3.95 7.64
CA ILE A 7 -3.89 2.89 8.07
C ILE A 7 -3.22 3.39 9.35
N ARG A 8 -3.35 2.63 10.44
CA ARG A 8 -2.82 2.95 11.78
C ARG A 8 -3.18 4.37 12.25
N GLY A 9 -4.42 4.79 11.97
CA GLY A 9 -4.94 6.12 12.32
C GLY A 9 -4.45 7.26 11.43
N GLN A 10 -3.65 6.98 10.40
CA GLN A 10 -3.14 7.97 9.46
C GLN A 10 -3.83 7.81 8.10
N ARG A 11 -4.10 8.93 7.43
CA ARG A 11 -4.71 8.93 6.09
C ARG A 11 -3.63 8.81 5.02
N TYR A 12 -3.88 7.92 4.08
CA TYR A 12 -3.03 7.67 2.94
C TYR A 12 -3.85 7.71 1.66
N GLU A 13 -3.25 8.27 0.62
CA GLU A 13 -3.75 8.23 -0.74
C GLU A 13 -3.07 7.11 -1.50
N VAL A 14 -3.84 6.22 -2.12
CA VAL A 14 -3.31 5.12 -2.91
C VAL A 14 -2.92 5.66 -4.28
N LEU A 15 -1.62 5.66 -4.57
CA LEU A 15 -1.08 6.13 -5.84
C LEU A 15 -1.00 5.01 -6.88
N SER A 16 -0.63 3.81 -6.44
CA SER A 16 -0.42 2.67 -7.32
C SER A 16 -0.72 1.35 -6.61
N ARG A 17 -1.23 0.39 -7.39
CA ARG A 17 -1.42 -1.00 -7.00
C ARG A 17 -0.89 -1.88 -8.12
N THR A 18 0.26 -2.49 -7.91
CA THR A 18 0.88 -3.40 -8.89
C THR A 18 0.86 -4.82 -8.35
N PRO A 19 0.61 -5.84 -9.17
CA PRO A 19 0.77 -7.23 -8.75
C PRO A 19 2.23 -7.45 -8.33
N ALA A 20 2.46 -8.12 -7.20
CA ALA A 20 3.81 -8.36 -6.68
C ALA A 20 4.63 -9.38 -7.51
N GLY A 21 4.17 -9.73 -8.71
CA GLY A 21 4.79 -10.67 -9.63
C GLY A 21 4.41 -12.14 -9.40
N GLU A 22 4.53 -12.94 -10.45
CA GLU A 22 4.32 -14.40 -10.49
C GLU A 22 5.46 -15.18 -9.81
N CYS A 23 5.91 -14.75 -8.64
CA CYS A 23 7.03 -15.38 -7.91
C CYS A 23 6.65 -16.74 -7.26
N GLY A 24 5.76 -17.50 -7.89
CA GLY A 24 5.21 -18.76 -7.42
C GLY A 24 3.88 -18.60 -6.66
N PRO A 25 3.20 -19.73 -6.35
CA PRO A 25 1.83 -19.74 -5.80
C PRO A 25 1.68 -18.96 -4.48
N LYS A 26 2.77 -18.74 -3.73
CA LYS A 26 2.78 -17.99 -2.47
C LYS A 26 2.50 -16.48 -2.64
N TYR A 27 2.73 -15.93 -3.82
CA TYR A 27 2.53 -14.51 -4.13
C TYR A 27 1.31 -14.26 -5.01
N PHE A 28 0.60 -15.32 -5.42
CA PHE A 28 -0.61 -15.20 -6.23
C PHE A 28 -1.67 -14.36 -5.50
N GLY A 29 -2.16 -13.32 -6.18
CA GLY A 29 -3.12 -12.35 -5.62
C GLY A 29 -2.54 -11.37 -4.59
N ARG A 30 -1.22 -11.30 -4.41
CA ARG A 30 -0.57 -10.23 -3.64
C ARG A 30 -0.22 -9.06 -4.54
N TYR A 31 -0.36 -7.86 -3.99
CA TYR A 31 -0.08 -6.59 -4.62
C TYR A 31 0.93 -5.82 -3.79
N VAL A 32 1.73 -5.01 -4.48
CA VAL A 32 2.48 -3.91 -3.93
C VAL A 32 1.60 -2.66 -4.07
N PHE A 33 1.41 -1.96 -2.97
CA PHE A 33 0.69 -0.69 -2.94
C PHE A 33 1.68 0.41 -2.67
N ILE A 34 1.67 1.44 -3.51
CA ILE A 34 2.36 2.70 -3.23
C ILE A 34 1.32 3.68 -2.73
N VAL A 35 1.57 4.20 -1.52
CA VAL A 35 0.65 5.11 -0.84
C VAL A 35 1.39 6.36 -0.39
N ARG A 36 0.72 7.50 -0.48
CA ARG A 36 1.23 8.79 -0.02
C ARG A 36 0.52 9.21 1.25
N ARG A 37 1.26 9.54 2.30
CA ARG A 37 0.67 10.05 3.53
C ARG A 37 0.12 11.47 3.29
N THR A 38 -1.14 11.70 3.63
CA THR A 38 -1.79 12.99 3.30
C THR A 38 -1.34 14.14 4.19
N SER A 39 -0.73 13.87 5.35
CA SER A 39 -0.26 14.91 6.29
C SER A 39 1.03 15.59 5.85
N ASP A 40 1.97 14.82 5.30
CA ASP A 40 3.35 15.26 5.05
C ASP A 40 3.86 14.90 3.65
N GLY A 41 3.06 14.16 2.87
CA GLY A 41 3.41 13.79 1.49
C GLY A 41 4.41 12.64 1.38
N THR A 42 4.89 12.05 2.49
CA THR A 42 5.86 10.94 2.43
C THR A 42 5.26 9.73 1.72
N LEU A 43 6.07 9.09 0.88
CA LEU A 43 5.73 7.87 0.17
C LEU A 43 6.04 6.63 0.99
N TRP A 44 5.12 5.68 0.95
CA TRP A 44 5.20 4.41 1.65
C TRP A 44 4.78 3.28 0.72
N ARG A 45 5.40 2.12 0.90
CA ARG A 45 5.00 0.88 0.23
C ARG A 45 4.37 -0.10 1.21
N ALA A 46 3.34 -0.81 0.76
CA ALA A 46 2.71 -1.91 1.49
C ALA A 46 2.62 -3.17 0.61
N TYR A 47 2.64 -4.35 1.24
CA TYR A 47 2.46 -5.63 0.55
C TYR A 47 1.25 -6.36 1.11
N GLY A 48 0.40 -6.89 0.24
CA GLY A 48 -0.72 -7.70 0.67
C GLY A 48 -1.77 -7.91 -0.41
N LYS A 49 -2.88 -8.56 -0.06
CA LYS A 49 -4.03 -8.68 -0.98
C LYS A 49 -4.82 -7.37 -1.08
N GLN A 50 -4.87 -6.62 0.02
CA GLN A 50 -5.59 -5.36 0.17
C GLN A 50 -4.92 -4.50 1.26
N LEU A 51 -5.12 -3.18 1.18
CA LEU A 51 -4.83 -2.25 2.27
C LEU A 51 -5.95 -2.30 3.32
N ALA A 52 -5.57 -2.56 4.56
CA ALA A 52 -6.42 -2.55 5.73
C ALA A 52 -5.88 -1.57 6.78
N HIS A 53 -6.68 -1.29 7.81
CA HIS A 53 -6.30 -0.35 8.86
C HIS A 53 -5.02 -0.75 9.62
N ASN A 54 -4.66 -2.03 9.60
CA ASN A 54 -3.48 -2.58 10.26
C ASN A 54 -2.34 -2.94 9.31
N SER A 55 -2.44 -2.59 8.02
CA SER A 55 -1.39 -2.87 7.04
C SER A 55 -0.03 -2.32 7.48
N THR A 56 1.02 -3.12 7.29
CA THR A 56 2.39 -2.69 7.53
C THR A 56 2.84 -1.83 6.37
N LEU A 57 3.30 -0.62 6.70
CA LEU A 57 3.87 0.34 5.75
C LEU A 57 5.37 0.40 5.95
N THR A 58 6.10 0.39 4.85
CA THR A 58 7.56 0.59 4.80
C THR A 58 7.83 1.89 4.05
N PRO A 59 8.72 2.78 4.53
CA PRO A 59 9.08 3.99 3.79
C PRO A 59 9.58 3.62 2.40
N GLU A 60 9.18 4.38 1.39
CA GLU A 60 9.85 4.34 0.08
C GLU A 60 11.14 5.16 0.23
N SER A 61 12.32 4.50 0.15
CA SER A 61 13.62 5.17 0.17
C SER A 61 13.98 5.77 -1.17
#